data_AF-A0AAU7TI57-F1
#
_entry.id   AF-A0AAU7TI57-F1
#
_cell.length_a   1.000
_cell.length_b   1.000
_cell.length_c   1.000
_cell.angle_alpha   90.00
_cell.angle_beta   90.00
_cell.angle_gamma   90.00
#
_symmetry.space_group_name_H-M   'P 1'
#
loop_
_entity.id
_entity.type
_entity.pdbx_description
1 polymer ?
#
loop_
_entity_poly.entity_id
_entity_poly.type
_entity_poly.pdbx_seq_one_letter_code
_entity_poly.pdbx_strand_id
1 'polypeptide(L)'
;MDKFTDHVGPEFRTAFPKWADLNLYLAQRATPEFPLQRARQQLIMGDLLSRMNGMTDDWHVVGSLTLHCRPDPADGWPDGFRPEHSPVDPVYVMPRAAYDLDLYNARLLDAPPDEYEAATVARIQAVAPSRQQRLDGAVGLGGLVRYSSRRIEGGEPGHTVFWVSAQPVDDRRGALGTFGVGSPVEFEVDVKAPRMIKQAGPPERSLRSIVGTELPGVRPIMPYLAPKANQLVDKTVTVAIQPPIVDGQPQPRFKDLWDTHYLLRTCQFERTQVERALAQNWHWEDHDATGLPEPYRLWGDAPLREGEIAVAWEHGVERFRGREPQLQRYPSHEQMTGLLREFADGIRDPSNELWLPSAGWQQSPRQEAVDQLGRAFVPEGAAAGTPLRPSSARRTTAARGAAPDIGR
;
A
#
# COMPACT_ATOMS: atom_id res chain seq x y z
N MET A 1 -10.68 -19.94 31.39
CA MET A 1 -9.45 -20.32 30.64
C MET A 1 -9.36 -19.32 29.52
N ASP A 2 -8.74 -18.19 29.81
CA ASP A 2 -9.14 -16.94 29.16
C ASP A 2 -8.28 -16.71 27.93
N LYS A 3 -8.85 -17.05 26.77
CA LYS A 3 -8.27 -16.80 25.45
C LYS A 3 -8.75 -15.46 24.88
N PHE A 4 -8.59 -14.40 25.64
CA PHE A 4 -8.78 -13.03 25.16
C PHE A 4 -7.41 -12.43 24.83
N THR A 5 -6.89 -12.79 23.64
CA THR A 5 -5.82 -12.03 22.96
C THR A 5 -6.42 -10.77 22.34
N ASP A 6 -7.14 -10.00 23.16
CA ASP A 6 -8.05 -8.99 22.65
C ASP A 6 -7.47 -7.60 22.88
N HIS A 7 -7.23 -6.95 21.73
CA HIS A 7 -7.19 -5.50 21.61
C HIS A 7 -8.47 -4.83 22.15
N VAL A 8 -9.54 -5.58 22.42
CA VAL A 8 -10.79 -5.14 23.07
C VAL A 8 -10.79 -5.50 24.57
N GLY A 9 -10.70 -4.48 25.43
CA GLY A 9 -10.83 -4.59 26.88
C GLY A 9 -12.28 -4.59 27.40
N PRO A 10 -12.50 -4.88 28.70
CA PRO A 10 -13.82 -4.93 29.31
C PRO A 10 -14.56 -3.58 29.29
N GLU A 11 -13.83 -2.47 29.20
CA GLU A 11 -14.38 -1.12 29.08
C GLU A 11 -15.23 -0.97 27.80
N PHE A 12 -14.88 -1.69 26.72
CA PHE A 12 -15.61 -1.64 25.46
C PHE A 12 -17.05 -2.13 25.60
N ARG A 13 -17.28 -3.24 26.31
CA ARG A 13 -18.65 -3.76 26.52
C ARG A 13 -19.43 -2.97 27.55
N THR A 14 -18.74 -2.22 28.40
CA THR A 14 -19.34 -1.25 29.32
C THR A 14 -19.82 -0.01 28.55
N ALA A 15 -19.01 0.51 27.63
CA ALA A 15 -19.34 1.64 26.76
C ALA A 15 -20.36 1.28 25.67
N PHE A 16 -20.29 0.05 25.13
CA PHE A 16 -21.15 -0.45 24.05
C PHE A 16 -21.85 -1.76 24.44
N PRO A 17 -22.92 -1.68 25.26
CA PRO A 17 -23.73 -2.84 25.58
C PRO A 17 -24.40 -3.46 24.35
N LYS A 18 -24.76 -2.69 23.32
CA LYS A 18 -25.40 -3.16 22.06
C LYS A 18 -24.62 -2.70 20.84
N TRP A 19 -24.77 -3.42 19.73
CA TRP A 19 -24.38 -2.97 18.40
C TRP A 19 -25.00 -1.61 18.03
N ALA A 20 -26.22 -1.34 18.49
CA ALA A 20 -26.89 -0.05 18.31
C ALA A 20 -26.13 1.11 18.99
N ASP A 21 -25.54 0.87 20.17
CA ASP A 21 -24.84 1.89 20.96
C ASP A 21 -23.50 2.24 20.29
N LEU A 22 -22.76 1.23 19.83
CA LEU A 22 -21.55 1.40 19.01
C LEU A 22 -21.86 2.15 17.70
N ASN A 23 -22.95 1.77 17.02
CA ASN A 23 -23.36 2.44 15.78
C ASN A 23 -23.71 3.91 15.98
N LEU A 24 -24.37 4.25 17.08
CA LEU A 24 -24.68 5.65 17.41
C LEU A 24 -23.39 6.45 17.65
N TYR A 25 -22.44 5.87 18.40
CA TYR A 25 -21.13 6.50 18.66
C TYR A 25 -20.30 6.72 17.39
N LEU A 26 -20.29 5.75 16.47
CA LEU A 26 -19.65 5.88 15.16
C LEU A 26 -20.40 6.89 14.28
N ALA A 27 -21.74 6.90 14.29
CA ALA A 27 -22.54 7.83 13.49
C ALA A 27 -22.34 9.29 13.91
N GLN A 28 -22.13 9.55 15.20
CA GLN A 28 -21.80 10.88 15.74
C GLN A 28 -20.43 11.41 15.29
N ARG A 29 -19.56 10.56 14.71
CA ARG A 29 -18.23 10.93 14.20
C ARG A 29 -18.11 10.82 12.68
N ALA A 30 -19.13 10.28 12.02
CA ALA A 30 -19.13 10.12 10.57
C ALA A 30 -19.25 11.47 9.86
N THR A 31 -18.49 11.63 8.78
CA THR A 31 -18.57 12.77 7.85
C THR A 31 -18.95 12.26 6.45
N PRO A 32 -19.26 13.14 5.47
CA PRO A 32 -19.43 12.72 4.08
C PRO A 32 -18.20 11.97 3.53
N GLU A 33 -17.00 12.45 3.88
CA GLU A 33 -15.71 11.89 3.47
C GLU A 33 -15.29 10.63 4.27
N PHE A 34 -15.78 10.50 5.50
CA PHE A 34 -15.58 9.34 6.37
C PHE A 34 -16.92 8.78 6.88
N PRO A 35 -17.70 8.10 6.01
CA PRO A 35 -19.06 7.68 6.33
C PRO A 35 -19.10 6.51 7.33
N LEU A 36 -20.23 6.37 8.03
CA LEU A 36 -20.47 5.32 9.03
C LEU A 36 -20.17 3.89 8.52
N GLN A 37 -20.42 3.60 7.25
CA GLN A 37 -20.08 2.31 6.64
C GLN A 37 -18.56 2.06 6.64
N ARG A 38 -17.77 3.05 6.23
CA ARG A 38 -16.30 3.00 6.21
C ARG A 38 -15.73 2.83 7.62
N ALA A 39 -16.26 3.58 8.60
CA ALA A 39 -15.88 3.45 10.00
C ALA A 39 -16.13 2.04 10.56
N ARG A 40 -17.29 1.44 10.25
CA ARG A 40 -17.62 0.04 10.61
C ARG A 40 -16.67 -0.96 9.93
N GLN A 41 -16.42 -0.80 8.64
CA GLN A 41 -15.57 -1.72 7.87
C GLN A 41 -14.13 -1.70 8.40
N GLN A 42 -13.53 -0.52 8.63
CA GLN A 42 -12.19 -0.42 9.23
C GLN A 42 -12.12 -1.07 10.62
N LEU A 43 -13.11 -0.84 11.49
CA LEU A 43 -13.17 -1.47 12.80
C LEU A 43 -13.22 -3.01 12.72
N ILE A 44 -14.06 -3.54 11.82
CA ILE A 44 -14.29 -4.98 11.68
C ILE A 44 -13.11 -5.68 11.01
N MET A 45 -12.51 -5.07 9.98
CA MET A 45 -11.26 -5.55 9.37
C MET A 45 -10.10 -5.52 10.39
N GLY A 46 -10.02 -4.46 11.20
CA GLY A 46 -9.04 -4.34 12.28
C GLY A 46 -9.20 -5.42 13.36
N ASP A 47 -10.42 -5.67 13.85
CA ASP A 47 -10.70 -6.73 14.82
C ASP A 47 -10.38 -8.12 14.25
N LEU A 48 -10.79 -8.42 13.01
CA LEU A 48 -10.42 -9.67 12.36
C LEU A 48 -8.89 -9.84 12.26
N LEU A 49 -8.18 -8.81 11.79
CA LEU A 49 -6.73 -8.82 11.65
C LEU A 49 -6.02 -9.02 13.00
N SER A 50 -6.42 -8.29 14.05
CA SER A 50 -5.84 -8.44 15.37
C SER A 50 -6.04 -9.87 15.90
N ARG A 51 -7.19 -10.50 15.61
CA ARG A 51 -7.46 -11.89 15.96
C ARG A 51 -6.67 -12.89 15.10
N MET A 52 -6.39 -12.57 13.84
CA MET A 52 -5.48 -13.33 12.96
C MET A 52 -4.01 -13.23 13.41
N ASN A 53 -3.58 -12.13 14.04
CA ASN A 53 -2.25 -12.02 14.61
C ASN A 53 -2.14 -12.61 16.03
N GLY A 54 -3.12 -12.38 16.90
CA GLY A 54 -3.11 -12.88 18.27
C GLY A 54 -1.91 -12.37 19.06
N MET A 55 -0.83 -13.16 19.11
CA MET A 55 0.44 -12.83 19.79
C MET A 55 1.67 -12.93 18.87
N THR A 56 1.52 -13.32 17.60
CA THR A 56 2.66 -13.69 16.75
C THR A 56 2.99 -12.68 15.65
N ASP A 57 2.07 -11.76 15.34
CA ASP A 57 2.23 -10.68 14.33
C ASP A 57 2.60 -11.17 12.91
N ASP A 58 2.38 -12.46 12.60
CA ASP A 58 2.79 -13.09 11.33
C ASP A 58 2.01 -12.58 10.09
N TRP A 59 0.85 -11.95 10.27
CA TRP A 59 -0.06 -11.49 9.22
C TRP A 59 0.11 -10.00 8.98
N HIS A 60 0.69 -9.69 7.82
CA HIS A 60 1.04 -8.35 7.41
C HIS A 60 0.03 -7.82 6.40
N VAL A 61 -0.26 -6.52 6.49
CA VAL A 61 -1.27 -5.88 5.63
C VAL A 61 -0.61 -5.26 4.40
N VAL A 62 -1.27 -5.39 3.26
CA VAL A 62 -0.88 -4.72 2.00
C VAL A 62 -2.07 -3.98 1.39
N GLY A 63 -1.91 -3.51 0.16
CA GLY A 63 -3.00 -2.85 -0.55
C GLY A 63 -3.52 -1.61 0.17
N SER A 64 -4.81 -1.34 -0.01
CA SER A 64 -5.36 0.03 0.11
C SER A 64 -5.70 0.40 1.56
N LEU A 65 -6.01 -0.59 2.40
CA LEU A 65 -6.30 -0.39 3.81
C LEU A 65 -5.08 0.15 4.58
N THR A 66 -3.86 -0.02 4.07
CA THR A 66 -2.64 0.50 4.73
C THR A 66 -2.41 2.00 4.58
N LEU A 67 -3.08 2.68 3.63
CA LEU A 67 -2.73 4.04 3.22
C LEU A 67 -2.71 5.05 4.38
N HIS A 68 -3.68 4.97 5.29
CA HIS A 68 -3.77 5.87 6.45
C HIS A 68 -2.76 5.53 7.59
N CYS A 69 -2.11 4.37 7.52
CA CYS A 69 -1.07 3.95 8.47
C CYS A 69 0.34 4.39 8.08
N ARG A 70 0.53 4.93 6.85
CA ARG A 70 1.84 5.30 6.29
C ARG A 70 2.37 6.69 6.68
N PRO A 71 1.55 7.77 6.72
CA PRO A 71 2.08 9.11 6.92
C PRO A 71 2.60 9.29 8.35
N ASP A 72 3.85 9.73 8.45
CA ASP A 72 4.48 9.97 9.75
C ASP A 72 3.71 11.07 10.49
N PRO A 73 3.32 10.88 11.76
CA PRO A 73 2.74 11.94 12.59
C PRO A 73 3.64 13.18 12.75
N ALA A 74 4.95 13.07 12.51
CA ALA A 74 5.89 14.19 12.50
C ALA A 74 5.95 14.93 11.15
N ASP A 75 5.51 14.32 10.04
CA ASP A 75 5.46 14.96 8.73
C ASP A 75 4.31 16.00 8.66
N GLY A 76 4.57 17.13 8.02
CA GLY A 76 3.54 18.14 7.77
C GLY A 76 2.48 17.63 6.80
N TRP A 77 1.20 17.85 7.12
CA TRP A 77 0.10 17.56 6.18
C TRP A 77 0.08 18.58 5.04
N PRO A 78 -0.12 18.19 3.76
CA PRO A 78 -0.06 19.14 2.65
C PRO A 78 -1.16 20.19 2.71
N ASP A 79 -0.77 21.44 2.45
CA ASP A 79 -1.69 22.55 2.29
C ASP A 79 -2.67 22.28 1.12
N GLY A 80 -3.93 22.67 1.32
CA GLY A 80 -5.03 22.41 0.38
C GLY A 80 -5.53 20.97 0.33
N PHE A 81 -4.81 19.99 0.91
CA PHE A 81 -5.21 18.57 0.94
C PHE A 81 -5.86 18.16 2.28
N ARG A 82 -6.28 19.12 3.10
CA ARG A 82 -6.92 18.90 4.41
C ARG A 82 -8.44 19.11 4.31
N PRO A 83 -9.30 18.21 4.84
CA PRO A 83 -10.73 18.47 4.97
C PRO A 83 -10.97 19.65 5.93
N GLU A 84 -11.83 20.58 5.55
CA GLU A 84 -12.00 21.87 6.24
C GLU A 84 -12.47 21.73 7.70
N HIS A 85 -13.38 20.79 7.98
CA HIS A 85 -13.99 20.61 9.31
C HIS A 85 -14.32 19.12 9.60
N SER A 86 -13.31 18.31 9.93
CA SER A 86 -13.49 16.89 10.27
C SER A 86 -13.13 16.61 11.74
N PRO A 87 -13.97 15.89 12.52
CA PRO A 87 -13.60 15.36 13.84
C PRO A 87 -12.71 14.11 13.74
N VAL A 88 -12.50 13.59 12.52
CA VAL A 88 -11.59 12.48 12.20
C VAL A 88 -10.32 13.06 11.55
N ASP A 89 -9.14 12.60 11.96
CA ASP A 89 -7.85 13.05 11.41
C ASP A 89 -7.83 12.89 9.86
N PRO A 90 -7.39 13.93 9.11
CA PRO A 90 -7.26 13.90 7.65
C PRO A 90 -6.64 12.62 7.08
N VAL A 91 -5.70 12.01 7.79
CA VAL A 91 -5.03 10.77 7.39
C VAL A 91 -6.00 9.60 7.16
N TYR A 92 -7.13 9.55 7.89
CA TYR A 92 -8.15 8.52 7.75
C TYR A 92 -9.24 8.91 6.76
N VAL A 93 -9.44 10.20 6.56
CA VAL A 93 -10.51 10.79 5.74
C VAL A 93 -10.12 10.77 4.26
N MET A 94 -8.93 11.31 3.96
CA MET A 94 -8.47 11.61 2.61
C MET A 94 -8.17 10.41 1.71
N PRO A 95 -7.55 9.29 2.14
CA PRO A 95 -7.37 8.15 1.24
C PRO A 95 -8.75 7.61 0.84
N ARG A 96 -8.88 7.00 -0.33
CA ARG A 96 -10.14 6.38 -0.75
C ARG A 96 -10.58 5.27 0.21
N ALA A 97 -11.85 4.87 0.15
CA ALA A 97 -12.27 3.70 0.91
C ALA A 97 -11.57 2.41 0.40
N ALA A 98 -11.17 1.57 1.35
CA ALA A 98 -10.79 0.18 1.11
C ALA A 98 -11.95 -0.71 1.55
N TYR A 99 -12.32 -1.68 0.73
CA TYR A 99 -13.43 -2.61 0.95
C TYR A 99 -12.96 -4.07 1.06
N ASP A 100 -11.65 -4.22 0.94
CA ASP A 100 -10.80 -5.39 0.88
C ASP A 100 -9.81 -5.34 2.07
N LEU A 101 -9.52 -6.50 2.66
CA LEU A 101 -8.42 -6.71 3.61
C LEU A 101 -7.35 -7.54 2.89
N ASP A 102 -6.44 -6.86 2.19
CA ASP A 102 -5.30 -7.51 1.53
C ASP A 102 -4.23 -7.92 2.57
N LEU A 103 -3.83 -9.19 2.58
CA LEU A 103 -2.88 -9.77 3.54
C LEU A 103 -1.81 -10.65 2.88
N TYR A 104 -0.75 -10.93 3.64
CA TYR A 104 0.11 -12.10 3.44
C TYR A 104 0.64 -12.61 4.79
N ASN A 105 1.07 -13.87 4.84
CA ASN A 105 1.79 -14.40 6.00
C ASN A 105 3.30 -14.27 5.80
N ALA A 106 3.95 -13.40 6.57
CA ALA A 106 5.36 -13.06 6.38
C ALA A 106 6.33 -14.21 6.74
N ARG A 107 5.89 -15.21 7.51
CA ARG A 107 6.74 -16.34 7.94
C ARG A 107 6.61 -17.57 7.05
N LEU A 108 5.69 -17.54 6.09
CA LEU A 108 5.42 -18.64 5.16
C LEU A 108 5.74 -18.25 3.70
N LEU A 109 6.47 -17.15 3.48
CA LEU A 109 6.85 -16.71 2.13
C LEU A 109 7.74 -17.71 1.37
N ASP A 110 8.52 -18.52 2.09
CA ASP A 110 9.33 -19.60 1.51
C ASP A 110 8.61 -20.97 1.50
N ALA A 111 7.34 -21.04 1.95
CA ALA A 111 6.59 -22.29 2.00
C ALA A 111 6.04 -22.69 0.62
N PRO A 112 5.89 -24.00 0.33
CA PRO A 112 5.17 -24.47 -0.85
C PRO A 112 3.75 -23.86 -0.92
N PRO A 113 3.20 -23.58 -2.13
CA PRO A 113 1.88 -22.97 -2.29
C PRO A 113 0.76 -23.69 -1.53
N ASP A 114 0.76 -25.03 -1.55
CA ASP A 114 -0.23 -25.86 -0.86
C ASP A 114 -0.15 -25.74 0.68
N GLU A 115 1.06 -25.60 1.23
CA GLU A 115 1.28 -25.41 2.67
C GLU A 115 0.87 -24.00 3.11
N TYR A 116 1.21 -22.98 2.30
CA TYR A 116 0.79 -21.60 2.51
C TYR A 116 -0.74 -21.45 2.46
N GLU A 117 -1.39 -22.09 1.47
CA GLU A 117 -2.84 -22.14 1.35
C GLU A 117 -3.47 -22.84 2.55
N ALA A 118 -2.99 -24.04 2.93
CA ALA A 118 -3.53 -24.80 4.05
C ALA A 118 -3.44 -24.02 5.37
N ALA A 119 -2.30 -23.36 5.63
CA ALA A 119 -2.11 -22.50 6.79
C ALA A 119 -3.04 -21.27 6.77
N THR A 120 -3.24 -20.67 5.60
CA THR A 120 -4.15 -19.54 5.38
C THR A 120 -5.60 -19.91 5.64
N VAL A 121 -6.08 -21.01 5.04
CA VAL A 121 -7.42 -21.55 5.24
C VAL A 121 -7.65 -21.87 6.72
N ALA A 122 -6.71 -22.57 7.36
CA ALA A 122 -6.81 -22.90 8.78
C ALA A 122 -6.87 -21.64 9.66
N ARG A 123 -6.07 -20.61 9.36
CA ARG A 123 -6.05 -19.39 10.18
C ARG A 123 -7.32 -18.56 10.03
N ILE A 124 -7.82 -18.36 8.81
CA ILE A 124 -9.06 -17.63 8.56
C ILE A 124 -10.24 -18.39 9.16
N GLN A 125 -10.33 -19.72 8.97
CA GLN A 125 -11.39 -20.52 9.58
C GLN A 125 -11.36 -20.53 11.12
N ALA A 126 -10.20 -20.32 11.75
CA ALA A 126 -10.10 -20.20 13.21
C ALA A 126 -10.70 -18.89 13.77
N VAL A 127 -10.75 -17.81 12.98
CA VAL A 127 -11.29 -16.49 13.39
C VAL A 127 -12.62 -16.11 12.70
N ALA A 128 -12.94 -16.78 11.60
CA ALA A 128 -14.16 -16.65 10.82
C ALA A 128 -14.53 -18.03 10.20
N PRO A 129 -15.03 -18.99 10.99
CA PRO A 129 -15.42 -20.32 10.52
C PRO A 129 -16.39 -20.30 9.32
N SER A 130 -16.33 -21.34 8.49
CA SER A 130 -17.35 -21.61 7.47
C SER A 130 -18.70 -21.83 8.13
N ARG A 131 -19.73 -21.07 7.74
CA ARG A 131 -21.07 -21.15 8.35
C ARG A 131 -21.85 -22.35 7.82
N GLN A 132 -22.11 -23.35 8.66
CA GLN A 132 -22.97 -24.49 8.34
C GLN A 132 -24.35 -24.37 9.00
N GLN A 133 -24.41 -23.78 10.20
CA GLN A 133 -25.62 -23.53 10.98
C GLN A 133 -25.80 -22.05 11.32
N ARG A 134 -26.96 -21.69 11.89
CA ARG A 134 -27.30 -20.29 12.20
C ARG A 134 -26.39 -19.65 13.25
N LEU A 135 -25.85 -20.44 14.18
CA LEU A 135 -25.04 -20.00 15.32
C LEU A 135 -23.52 -20.16 15.09
N ASP A 136 -23.11 -20.78 13.98
CA ASP A 136 -21.69 -20.97 13.66
C ASP A 136 -20.98 -19.65 13.38
N GLY A 137 -19.74 -19.56 13.86
CA GLY A 137 -18.87 -18.41 13.68
C GLY A 137 -18.19 -17.98 14.98
N ALA A 138 -17.04 -17.31 14.87
CA ALA A 138 -16.29 -16.87 16.03
C ALA A 138 -16.76 -15.48 16.48
N VAL A 139 -17.03 -15.32 17.77
CA VAL A 139 -17.50 -14.06 18.37
C VAL A 139 -16.33 -13.09 18.52
N GLY A 140 -16.49 -11.83 18.12
CA GLY A 140 -15.48 -10.76 18.23
C GLY A 140 -16.09 -9.41 18.64
N LEU A 141 -15.29 -8.33 18.63
CA LEU A 141 -15.64 -7.02 19.23
C LEU A 141 -16.33 -7.18 20.60
N GLY A 142 -15.68 -7.92 21.50
CA GLY A 142 -16.15 -8.18 22.87
C GLY A 142 -17.50 -8.90 23.00
N GLY A 143 -18.08 -9.43 21.92
CA GLY A 143 -19.42 -10.02 21.93
C GLY A 143 -20.43 -9.39 20.97
N LEU A 144 -20.09 -8.28 20.30
CA LEU A 144 -21.04 -7.54 19.45
C LEU A 144 -21.18 -8.09 18.03
N VAL A 145 -20.23 -8.88 17.54
CA VAL A 145 -20.28 -9.48 16.19
C VAL A 145 -19.93 -10.96 16.23
N ARG A 146 -20.48 -11.72 15.28
CA ARG A 146 -20.08 -13.10 14.96
C ARG A 146 -19.55 -13.13 13.54
N TYR A 147 -18.31 -13.59 13.37
CA TYR A 147 -17.66 -13.74 12.07
C TYR A 147 -17.90 -15.11 11.48
N SER A 148 -18.20 -15.14 10.18
CA SER A 148 -18.15 -16.33 9.35
C SER A 148 -17.48 -16.02 8.03
N SER A 149 -16.90 -17.02 7.37
CA SER A 149 -16.33 -16.88 6.03
C SER A 149 -16.93 -17.86 5.03
N ARG A 150 -16.73 -17.56 3.75
CA ARG A 150 -16.86 -18.49 2.63
C ARG A 150 -15.65 -18.28 1.72
N ARG A 151 -14.87 -19.34 1.46
CA ARG A 151 -13.80 -19.28 0.46
C ARG A 151 -14.40 -19.01 -0.92
N ILE A 152 -13.73 -18.18 -1.71
CA ILE A 152 -14.01 -17.99 -3.13
C ILE A 152 -13.07 -18.95 -3.89
N GLU A 153 -13.64 -19.75 -4.77
CA GLU A 153 -12.87 -20.67 -5.63
C GLU A 153 -12.36 -19.93 -6.87
N GLY A 154 -11.18 -20.33 -7.35
CA GLY A 154 -10.42 -19.59 -8.36
C GLY A 154 -9.28 -18.79 -7.73
N GLY A 155 -8.32 -18.41 -8.59
CA GLY A 155 -7.02 -17.89 -8.17
C GLY A 155 -5.88 -18.81 -8.60
N GLU A 156 -4.66 -18.31 -8.43
CA GLU A 156 -3.42 -19.04 -8.69
C GLU A 156 -2.93 -19.81 -7.43
N PRO A 157 -1.99 -20.76 -7.55
CA PRO A 157 -1.50 -21.52 -6.41
C PRO A 157 -0.97 -20.63 -5.27
N GLY A 158 -1.52 -20.81 -4.06
CA GLY A 158 -1.17 -20.02 -2.88
C GLY A 158 -1.87 -18.66 -2.76
N HIS A 159 -2.62 -18.21 -3.78
CA HIS A 159 -3.53 -17.05 -3.66
C HIS A 159 -4.86 -17.55 -3.07
N THR A 160 -5.35 -16.93 -1.99
CA THR A 160 -6.60 -17.37 -1.37
C THR A 160 -7.50 -16.20 -1.01
N VAL A 161 -8.73 -16.20 -1.53
CA VAL A 161 -9.72 -15.15 -1.30
C VAL A 161 -10.91 -15.68 -0.51
N PHE A 162 -11.40 -14.90 0.45
CA PHE A 162 -12.57 -15.21 1.27
C PHE A 162 -13.56 -14.05 1.28
N TRP A 163 -14.84 -14.37 1.18
CA TRP A 163 -15.91 -13.47 1.60
C TRP A 163 -16.11 -13.64 3.10
N VAL A 164 -15.87 -12.58 3.89
CA VAL A 164 -16.11 -12.58 5.34
C VAL A 164 -17.35 -11.75 5.66
N SER A 165 -18.21 -12.32 6.49
CA SER A 165 -19.47 -11.73 6.96
C SER A 165 -19.42 -11.58 8.48
N ALA A 166 -19.38 -10.34 8.95
CA ALA A 166 -19.45 -9.98 10.35
C ALA A 166 -20.92 -9.64 10.70
N GLN A 167 -21.64 -10.63 11.22
CA GLN A 167 -23.04 -10.50 11.63
C GLN A 167 -23.12 -9.83 13.01
N PRO A 168 -23.76 -8.66 13.15
CA PRO A 168 -24.01 -8.07 14.45
C PRO A 168 -24.95 -8.91 15.29
N VAL A 169 -24.63 -9.09 16.57
CA VAL A 169 -25.35 -9.98 17.49
C VAL A 169 -25.63 -9.34 18.87
N ASP A 170 -26.57 -9.91 19.60
CA ASP A 170 -26.92 -9.54 20.99
C ASP A 170 -27.03 -10.82 21.84
N ASP A 171 -26.12 -10.98 22.79
CA ASP A 171 -25.98 -12.11 23.70
C ASP A 171 -27.12 -12.22 24.72
N ARG A 172 -27.68 -11.09 25.15
CA ARG A 172 -28.73 -11.04 26.18
C ARG A 172 -30.12 -11.45 25.69
N ARG A 173 -30.32 -11.72 24.39
CA ARG A 173 -31.66 -11.94 23.81
C ARG A 173 -32.24 -13.35 23.99
N GLY A 174 -31.61 -14.23 24.76
CA GLY A 174 -32.26 -15.44 25.28
C GLY A 174 -31.34 -16.62 25.53
N ALA A 175 -31.91 -17.68 26.12
CA ALA A 175 -31.20 -18.89 26.56
C ALA A 175 -30.53 -19.72 25.45
N LEU A 176 -30.77 -19.41 24.17
CA LEU A 176 -30.19 -20.08 23.01
C LEU A 176 -28.96 -19.35 22.41
N GLY A 177 -28.50 -18.28 23.05
CA GLY A 177 -27.26 -17.57 22.69
C GLY A 177 -27.42 -16.50 21.59
N THR A 178 -26.32 -15.81 21.31
CA THR A 178 -26.20 -14.60 20.47
C THR A 178 -27.04 -14.62 19.19
N PHE A 179 -28.09 -13.80 19.18
CA PHE A 179 -29.02 -13.60 18.05
C PHE A 179 -28.58 -12.45 17.14
N GLY A 180 -28.77 -12.56 15.83
CA GLY A 180 -28.52 -11.47 14.88
C GLY A 180 -29.47 -10.28 15.08
N VAL A 181 -28.94 -9.05 15.11
CA VAL A 181 -29.70 -7.81 15.40
C VAL A 181 -29.54 -6.69 14.38
N GLY A 182 -28.97 -6.98 13.20
CA GLY A 182 -28.84 -6.04 12.09
C GLY A 182 -28.29 -6.73 10.84
N SER A 183 -28.15 -5.99 9.75
CA SER A 183 -27.47 -6.50 8.54
C SER A 183 -26.00 -6.83 8.83
N PRO A 184 -25.44 -7.88 8.23
CA PRO A 184 -24.00 -8.14 8.30
C PRO A 184 -23.21 -7.00 7.66
N VAL A 185 -21.99 -6.80 8.14
CA VAL A 185 -20.96 -6.04 7.41
C VAL A 185 -20.10 -7.07 6.70
N GLU A 186 -20.04 -6.99 5.38
CA GLU A 186 -19.36 -7.96 4.54
C GLU A 186 -18.19 -7.30 3.79
N PHE A 187 -17.12 -8.07 3.59
CA PHE A 187 -15.89 -7.64 2.96
C PHE A 187 -15.09 -8.83 2.45
N GLU A 188 -14.17 -8.54 1.54
CA GLU A 188 -13.23 -9.52 1.03
C GLU A 188 -11.96 -9.57 1.90
N VAL A 189 -11.44 -10.76 2.14
CA VAL A 189 -10.08 -10.97 2.64
C VAL A 189 -9.29 -11.65 1.53
N ASP A 190 -8.30 -10.94 1.00
CA ASP A 190 -7.49 -11.36 -0.13
C ASP A 190 -6.06 -11.64 0.36
N VAL A 191 -5.71 -12.92 0.48
CA VAL A 191 -4.39 -13.35 0.93
C VAL A 191 -3.52 -13.66 -0.27
N LYS A 192 -2.61 -12.73 -0.59
CA LYS A 192 -1.73 -12.80 -1.77
C LYS A 192 -0.82 -14.02 -1.71
N ALA A 193 -0.55 -14.61 -2.88
CA ALA A 193 0.41 -15.70 -3.01
C ALA A 193 1.83 -15.22 -2.68
N PRO A 194 2.71 -16.09 -2.14
CA PRO A 194 4.09 -15.73 -1.83
C PRO A 194 4.86 -15.08 -3.00
N ARG A 195 4.64 -15.55 -4.25
CA ARG A 195 5.31 -14.99 -5.44
C ARG A 195 4.96 -13.52 -5.70
N MET A 196 3.78 -13.06 -5.25
CA MET A 196 3.33 -11.66 -5.40
C MET A 196 3.99 -10.75 -4.35
N ILE A 197 4.52 -11.31 -3.26
CA ILE A 197 5.10 -10.56 -2.16
C ILE A 197 6.61 -10.45 -2.36
N LYS A 198 7.02 -9.30 -2.89
CA LYS A 198 8.43 -8.93 -3.08
C LYS A 198 8.72 -7.75 -2.14
N GLN A 199 9.83 -7.81 -1.38
CA GLN A 199 10.14 -6.86 -0.32
C GLN A 199 11.48 -6.14 -0.55
N ALA A 200 11.43 -4.82 -0.74
CA ALA A 200 12.59 -3.97 -0.93
C ALA A 200 13.27 -3.55 0.39
N GLY A 201 12.83 -4.10 1.51
CA GLY A 201 13.31 -3.75 2.85
C GLY A 201 12.58 -4.57 3.91
N PRO A 202 12.95 -4.41 5.19
CA PRO A 202 12.23 -5.04 6.28
C PRO A 202 10.77 -4.54 6.33
N PRO A 203 9.83 -5.37 6.83
CA PRO A 203 8.46 -4.94 7.08
C PRO A 203 8.38 -3.67 7.92
N GLU A 204 7.49 -2.76 7.54
CA GLU A 204 7.24 -1.53 8.29
C GLU A 204 6.24 -1.81 9.41
N ARG A 205 6.47 -1.26 10.60
CA ARG A 205 5.39 -1.16 11.59
C ARG A 205 4.53 0.06 11.23
N SER A 206 3.22 -0.11 11.24
CA SER A 206 2.29 1.02 11.10
C SER A 206 2.56 2.10 12.14
N LEU A 207 2.48 3.37 11.71
CA LEU A 207 2.71 4.55 12.56
C LEU A 207 1.42 5.03 13.25
N ARG A 208 0.27 4.57 12.75
CA ARG A 208 -1.09 4.90 13.19
C ARG A 208 -1.96 3.64 13.16
N SER A 209 -3.06 3.61 13.91
CA SER A 209 -3.93 2.43 13.92
C SER A 209 -4.67 2.26 12.59
N ILE A 210 -5.03 1.03 12.22
CA ILE A 210 -5.98 0.80 11.10
C ILE A 210 -7.38 1.36 11.37
N VAL A 211 -7.75 1.52 12.65
CA VAL A 211 -9.08 2.02 13.02
C VAL A 211 -9.03 3.53 13.20
N GLY A 212 -9.60 4.29 12.25
CA GLY A 212 -9.62 5.75 12.26
C GLY A 212 -10.56 6.41 13.25
N THR A 213 -11.13 5.67 14.20
CA THR A 213 -12.03 6.20 15.22
C THR A 213 -11.66 5.62 16.57
N GLU A 214 -11.27 6.48 17.51
CA GLU A 214 -10.99 6.08 18.89
C GLU A 214 -12.26 5.56 19.57
N LEU A 215 -12.13 4.38 20.20
CA LEU A 215 -13.22 3.65 20.82
C LEU A 215 -12.83 3.28 22.26
N PRO A 216 -13.65 3.62 23.28
CA PRO A 216 -13.41 3.19 24.66
C PRO A 216 -13.18 1.69 24.75
N GLY A 217 -12.08 1.28 25.40
CA GLY A 217 -11.70 -0.11 25.54
C GLY A 217 -11.12 -0.78 24.27
N VAL A 218 -10.91 -0.07 23.15
CA VAL A 218 -10.15 -0.62 22.02
C VAL A 218 -8.74 -0.05 22.02
N ARG A 219 -7.74 -0.93 22.11
CA ARG A 219 -6.32 -0.58 21.95
C ARG A 219 -6.03 -0.31 20.46
N PRO A 220 -5.14 0.64 20.14
CA PRO A 220 -4.68 0.86 18.77
C PRO A 220 -4.22 -0.45 18.11
N ILE A 221 -4.84 -0.79 16.98
CA ILE A 221 -4.49 -1.94 16.15
C ILE A 221 -3.39 -1.49 15.19
N MET A 222 -2.14 -1.86 15.49
CA MET A 222 -0.90 -1.36 14.87
C MET A 222 -0.13 -2.50 14.17
N PRO A 223 -0.60 -3.04 13.04
CA PRO A 223 0.02 -4.19 12.38
C PRO A 223 1.34 -3.86 11.68
N TYR A 224 2.06 -4.91 11.27
CA TYR A 224 3.11 -4.81 10.26
C TYR A 224 2.52 -4.70 8.85
N LEU A 225 3.27 -4.02 7.99
CA LEU A 225 2.94 -3.69 6.62
C LEU A 225 4.11 -4.11 5.71
N ALA A 226 3.84 -4.45 4.45
CA ALA A 226 4.93 -4.46 3.45
C ALA A 226 5.53 -3.05 3.31
N PRO A 227 6.80 -2.86 2.90
CA PRO A 227 7.40 -1.53 2.80
C PRO A 227 6.60 -0.58 1.90
N LYS A 228 6.48 0.71 2.28
CA LYS A 228 5.71 1.72 1.51
C LYS A 228 6.25 1.90 0.09
N ALA A 229 7.55 1.73 -0.11
CA ALA A 229 8.18 1.75 -1.43
C ALA A 229 7.63 0.63 -2.34
N ASN A 230 7.45 -0.59 -1.82
CA ASN A 230 6.84 -1.69 -2.58
C ASN A 230 5.39 -1.37 -2.96
N GLN A 231 4.60 -0.80 -2.04
CA GLN A 231 3.21 -0.40 -2.32
C GLN A 231 3.11 0.72 -3.36
N LEU A 232 3.98 1.73 -3.28
CA LEU A 232 4.02 2.82 -4.26
C LEU A 232 4.40 2.29 -5.65
N VAL A 233 5.43 1.45 -5.72
CA VAL A 233 5.90 0.87 -6.98
C VAL A 233 4.87 -0.07 -7.59
N ASP A 234 4.29 -0.99 -6.81
CA ASP A 234 3.23 -1.92 -7.27
C ASP A 234 2.11 -1.18 -7.99
N LYS A 235 1.64 -0.06 -7.41
CA LYS A 235 0.61 0.80 -7.98
C LYS A 235 1.07 1.60 -9.19
N THR A 236 2.30 2.13 -9.15
CA THR A 236 2.91 2.88 -10.27
C THR A 236 3.13 2.00 -11.50
N VAL A 237 3.51 0.75 -11.28
CA VAL A 237 3.71 -0.30 -12.30
C VAL A 237 2.37 -0.78 -12.84
N THR A 238 1.41 -1.10 -11.96
CA THR A 238 0.06 -1.57 -12.31
C THR A 238 -0.66 -0.67 -13.32
N VAL A 239 -0.53 0.66 -13.24
CA VAL A 239 -1.20 1.59 -14.18
C VAL A 239 -0.40 1.83 -15.48
N ALA A 240 0.86 1.40 -15.53
CA ALA A 240 1.76 1.57 -16.67
C ALA A 240 1.89 0.33 -17.56
N ILE A 241 1.43 -0.83 -17.08
CA ILE A 241 1.37 -2.11 -17.81
C ILE A 241 -0.03 -2.40 -18.35
N GLN A 242 -0.14 -3.37 -19.26
CA GLN A 242 -1.42 -3.80 -19.81
C GLN A 242 -2.34 -4.33 -18.69
N PRO A 243 -3.53 -3.74 -18.46
CA PRO A 243 -4.47 -4.27 -17.49
C PRO A 243 -5.10 -5.58 -17.99
N PRO A 244 -5.67 -6.41 -17.10
CA PRO A 244 -6.40 -7.62 -17.49
C PRO A 244 -7.50 -7.31 -18.52
N ILE A 245 -7.64 -8.17 -19.52
CA ILE A 245 -8.70 -8.07 -20.53
C ILE A 245 -9.85 -8.99 -20.12
N VAL A 246 -11.04 -8.42 -19.94
CA VAL A 246 -12.29 -9.15 -19.66
C VAL A 246 -13.29 -8.77 -20.74
N ASP A 247 -13.92 -9.76 -21.37
CA ASP A 247 -14.87 -9.60 -22.49
C ASP A 247 -14.33 -8.71 -23.63
N GLY A 248 -13.03 -8.81 -23.91
CA GLY A 248 -12.34 -8.00 -24.93
C GLY A 248 -12.11 -6.54 -24.54
N GLN A 249 -12.39 -6.15 -23.30
CA GLN A 249 -12.18 -4.79 -22.80
C GLN A 249 -11.11 -4.76 -21.69
N PRO A 250 -10.17 -3.79 -21.72
CA PRO A 250 -9.20 -3.61 -20.64
C PRO A 250 -9.92 -3.24 -19.34
N GLN A 251 -9.42 -3.77 -18.21
CA GLN A 251 -9.90 -3.49 -16.85
C GLN A 251 -8.89 -2.62 -16.07
N PRO A 252 -8.70 -1.34 -16.47
CA PRO A 252 -7.69 -0.46 -15.89
C PRO A 252 -7.98 -0.16 -14.41
N ARG A 253 -6.93 -0.17 -13.59
CA ARG A 253 -7.04 0.11 -12.15
C ARG A 253 -6.98 1.61 -11.86
N PHE A 254 -7.98 2.37 -12.32
CA PHE A 254 -8.14 3.81 -12.05
C PHE A 254 -7.96 4.17 -10.56
N LYS A 255 -8.36 3.26 -9.66
CA LYS A 255 -8.28 3.42 -8.20
C LYS A 255 -6.84 3.64 -7.68
N ASP A 256 -5.83 3.12 -8.39
CA ASP A 256 -4.44 3.24 -7.98
C ASP A 256 -3.84 4.64 -8.26
N LEU A 257 -4.41 5.44 -9.16
CA LEU A 257 -3.98 6.83 -9.35
C LEU A 257 -4.23 7.68 -8.10
N TRP A 258 -5.38 7.51 -7.43
CA TRP A 258 -5.67 8.18 -6.15
C TRP A 258 -4.74 7.70 -5.03
N ASP A 259 -4.47 6.40 -4.98
CA ASP A 259 -3.63 5.79 -3.94
C ASP A 259 -2.17 6.22 -4.08
N THR A 260 -1.65 6.23 -5.31
CA THR A 260 -0.31 6.71 -5.64
C THR A 260 -0.20 8.21 -5.43
N HIS A 261 -1.18 9.01 -5.85
CA HIS A 261 -1.18 10.45 -5.56
C HIS A 261 -1.19 10.72 -4.04
N TYR A 262 -2.01 9.98 -3.28
CA TYR A 262 -2.02 10.07 -1.83
C TYR A 262 -0.63 9.76 -1.24
N LEU A 263 -0.04 8.61 -1.59
CA LEU A 263 1.28 8.22 -1.12
C LEU A 263 2.35 9.27 -1.45
N LEU A 264 2.41 9.75 -2.69
CA LEU A 264 3.36 10.79 -3.12
C LEU A 264 3.15 12.12 -2.39
N ARG A 265 1.92 12.43 -1.94
CA ARG A 265 1.59 13.64 -1.20
C ARG A 265 1.59 13.47 0.32
N THR A 266 1.84 12.28 0.88
CA THR A 266 1.82 12.10 2.35
C THR A 266 2.99 11.28 2.90
N CYS A 267 3.88 10.77 2.05
CA CYS A 267 4.98 9.89 2.45
C CYS A 267 6.30 10.31 1.80
N GLN A 268 7.39 10.26 2.57
CA GLN A 268 8.74 10.36 2.02
C GLN A 268 9.20 9.02 1.41
N PHE A 269 10.03 9.05 0.36
CA PHE A 269 10.62 7.84 -0.26
C PHE A 269 12.10 8.03 -0.62
N GLU A 270 12.97 7.12 -0.15
CA GLU A 270 14.37 7.07 -0.60
C GLU A 270 14.46 6.45 -2.00
N ARG A 271 15.20 7.07 -2.93
CA ARG A 271 15.38 6.56 -4.29
C ARG A 271 15.86 5.11 -4.31
N THR A 272 16.83 4.76 -3.47
CA THR A 272 17.41 3.39 -3.43
C THR A 272 16.40 2.31 -2.99
N GLN A 273 15.42 2.67 -2.16
CA GLN A 273 14.33 1.76 -1.77
C GLN A 273 13.33 1.60 -2.93
N VAL A 274 13.03 2.68 -3.65
CA VAL A 274 12.16 2.69 -4.83
C VAL A 274 12.80 1.90 -5.98
N GLU A 275 14.08 2.10 -6.26
CA GLU A 275 14.86 1.34 -7.25
C GLU A 275 14.86 -0.16 -6.94
N ARG A 276 15.05 -0.55 -5.68
CA ARG A 276 15.00 -1.95 -5.27
C ARG A 276 13.59 -2.53 -5.38
N ALA A 277 12.56 -1.75 -5.00
CA ALA A 277 11.16 -2.14 -5.16
C ALA A 277 10.76 -2.29 -6.63
N LEU A 278 11.33 -1.48 -7.52
CA LEU A 278 11.21 -1.63 -8.97
C LEU A 278 11.92 -2.88 -9.46
N ALA A 279 13.20 -3.05 -9.16
CA ALA A 279 13.98 -4.20 -9.65
C ALA A 279 13.41 -5.56 -9.21
N GLN A 280 12.62 -5.60 -8.13
CA GLN A 280 12.00 -6.80 -7.58
C GLN A 280 10.50 -6.92 -7.85
N ASN A 281 9.87 -5.99 -8.59
CA ASN A 281 8.41 -6.01 -8.71
C ASN A 281 7.89 -7.25 -9.47
N TRP A 282 6.88 -7.91 -8.92
CA TRP A 282 6.36 -9.18 -9.46
C TRP A 282 5.65 -9.03 -10.81
N HIS A 283 5.08 -7.86 -11.12
CA HIS A 283 4.41 -7.61 -12.39
C HIS A 283 5.36 -7.69 -13.61
N TRP A 284 6.66 -7.55 -13.40
CA TRP A 284 7.67 -7.74 -14.46
C TRP A 284 7.71 -9.17 -14.99
N GLU A 285 7.64 -10.14 -14.08
CA GLU A 285 7.57 -11.57 -14.41
C GLU A 285 6.21 -11.92 -15.06
N ASP A 286 5.13 -11.27 -14.63
CA ASP A 286 3.75 -11.57 -15.05
C ASP A 286 3.38 -10.93 -16.41
N HIS A 287 3.99 -9.79 -16.77
CA HIS A 287 3.69 -9.03 -17.99
C HIS A 287 4.83 -8.99 -19.04
N ASP A 288 5.87 -9.83 -18.89
CA ASP A 288 7.08 -9.88 -19.75
C ASP A 288 7.71 -8.48 -19.97
N ALA A 289 7.85 -7.73 -18.87
CA ALA A 289 8.29 -6.35 -18.88
C ALA A 289 9.52 -6.16 -17.96
N THR A 290 10.50 -5.38 -18.40
CA THR A 290 11.79 -5.21 -17.69
C THR A 290 11.88 -3.93 -16.85
N GLY A 291 10.85 -3.08 -16.87
CA GLY A 291 10.83 -1.81 -16.14
C GLY A 291 9.70 -0.88 -16.57
N LEU A 292 9.70 0.31 -15.98
CA LEU A 292 8.73 1.38 -16.29
C LEU A 292 8.92 1.89 -17.72
N PRO A 293 7.85 2.28 -18.44
CA PRO A 293 7.96 2.88 -19.76
C PRO A 293 8.78 4.17 -19.72
N GLU A 294 9.49 4.46 -20.81
CA GLU A 294 10.25 5.71 -21.00
C GLU A 294 9.64 6.51 -22.18
N PRO A 295 9.36 7.82 -22.01
CA PRO A 295 9.05 8.47 -20.72
C PRO A 295 7.85 7.81 -20.03
N TYR A 296 7.66 8.05 -18.73
CA TYR A 296 6.57 7.44 -17.99
C TYR A 296 5.19 7.87 -18.51
N ARG A 297 4.33 6.88 -18.71
CA ARG A 297 2.93 7.03 -19.14
C ARG A 297 2.09 5.87 -18.62
N LEU A 298 0.78 6.09 -18.55
CA LEU A 298 -0.17 5.02 -18.29
C LEU A 298 -0.33 4.16 -19.55
N TRP A 299 -0.67 2.88 -19.37
CA TRP A 299 -0.93 2.00 -20.51
C TRP A 299 -2.22 2.40 -21.25
N GLY A 300 -2.22 2.40 -22.58
CA GLY A 300 -3.39 2.74 -23.38
C GLY A 300 -3.81 4.22 -23.31
N ASP A 301 -2.98 5.09 -22.72
CA ASP A 301 -3.16 6.55 -22.74
C ASP A 301 -2.65 7.16 -24.06
N ALA A 302 -3.19 8.30 -24.48
CA ALA A 302 -2.86 8.89 -25.78
C ALA A 302 -1.48 9.59 -25.75
N PRO A 303 -0.64 9.47 -26.81
CA PRO A 303 -0.83 8.63 -27.99
C PRO A 303 -0.56 7.14 -27.70
N LEU A 304 -1.35 6.26 -28.33
CA LEU A 304 -1.20 4.80 -28.20
C LEU A 304 0.10 4.31 -28.83
N ARG A 305 0.70 3.28 -28.24
CA ARG A 305 1.76 2.47 -28.85
C ARG A 305 1.14 1.33 -29.67
N GLU A 306 1.95 0.69 -30.51
CA GLU A 306 1.55 -0.49 -31.27
C GLU A 306 1.05 -1.59 -30.33
N GLY A 307 -0.08 -2.21 -30.67
CA GLY A 307 -0.73 -3.25 -29.87
C GLY A 307 -1.58 -2.76 -28.67
N GLU A 308 -1.54 -1.47 -28.31
CA GLU A 308 -2.33 -0.97 -27.18
C GLU A 308 -3.80 -0.68 -27.54
N ILE A 309 -4.68 -0.87 -26.55
CA ILE A 309 -6.10 -0.51 -26.64
C ILE A 309 -6.30 0.80 -25.88
N ALA A 310 -7.07 1.73 -26.45
CA ALA A 310 -7.38 3.00 -25.80
C ALA A 310 -8.08 2.80 -24.45
N VAL A 311 -7.53 3.42 -23.40
CA VAL A 311 -8.14 3.50 -22.08
C VAL A 311 -8.60 4.93 -21.82
N ALA A 312 -9.89 5.11 -21.52
CA ALA A 312 -10.46 6.40 -21.17
C ALA A 312 -10.12 6.79 -19.71
N TRP A 313 -8.83 6.99 -19.42
CA TRP A 313 -8.29 7.25 -18.08
C TRP A 313 -8.99 8.39 -17.35
N GLU A 314 -9.07 9.56 -17.99
CA GLU A 314 -9.75 10.75 -17.44
C GLU A 314 -11.22 10.45 -17.12
N HIS A 315 -11.98 9.92 -18.08
CA HIS A 315 -13.40 9.60 -17.88
C HIS A 315 -13.61 8.60 -16.74
N GLY A 316 -12.76 7.58 -16.63
CA GLY A 316 -12.80 6.63 -15.52
C GLY A 316 -12.56 7.31 -14.18
N VAL A 317 -11.47 8.07 -14.06
CA VAL A 317 -11.10 8.82 -12.85
C VAL A 317 -12.23 9.76 -12.42
N GLU A 318 -12.76 10.59 -13.32
CA GLU A 318 -13.85 11.52 -13.00
C GLU A 318 -15.15 10.81 -12.60
N ARG A 319 -15.47 9.68 -13.25
CA ARG A 319 -16.63 8.84 -12.89
C ARG A 319 -16.51 8.24 -11.48
N PHE A 320 -15.30 7.95 -11.00
CA PHE A 320 -15.06 7.57 -9.60
C PHE A 320 -15.07 8.80 -8.67
N ARG A 321 -14.48 9.93 -9.06
CA ARG A 321 -14.49 11.18 -8.27
C ARG A 321 -15.91 11.60 -7.89
N GLY A 322 -16.85 11.50 -8.81
CA GLY A 322 -18.27 11.84 -8.57
C GLY A 322 -19.02 10.94 -7.57
N ARG A 323 -18.41 9.84 -7.07
CA ARG A 323 -19.06 8.86 -6.18
C ARG A 323 -18.59 8.90 -4.74
N GLU A 324 -17.38 9.38 -4.48
CA GLU A 324 -16.75 9.40 -3.15
C GLU A 324 -16.40 10.85 -2.77
N PRO A 325 -17.04 11.44 -1.74
CA PRO A 325 -16.87 12.87 -1.41
C PRO A 325 -15.42 13.32 -1.20
N GLN A 326 -14.58 12.47 -0.59
CA GLN A 326 -13.17 12.78 -0.37
C GLN A 326 -12.36 12.87 -1.66
N LEU A 327 -12.75 12.17 -2.72
CA LEU A 327 -12.05 12.23 -4.02
C LEU A 327 -12.26 13.59 -4.71
N GLN A 328 -13.33 14.32 -4.38
CA GLN A 328 -13.58 15.67 -4.90
C GLN A 328 -12.53 16.70 -4.48
N ARG A 329 -11.71 16.38 -3.46
CA ARG A 329 -10.60 17.21 -2.97
C ARG A 329 -9.27 16.94 -3.68
N TYR A 330 -9.18 15.87 -4.47
CA TYR A 330 -7.96 15.56 -5.23
C TYR A 330 -7.88 16.36 -6.53
N PRO A 331 -6.67 16.68 -7.02
CA PRO A 331 -6.47 17.44 -8.25
C PRO A 331 -6.89 16.67 -9.51
N SER A 332 -6.87 17.34 -10.67
CA SER A 332 -7.32 16.78 -11.95
C SER A 332 -6.57 15.51 -12.36
N HIS A 333 -7.13 14.73 -13.31
CA HIS A 333 -6.44 13.58 -13.89
C HIS A 333 -5.02 13.94 -14.37
N GLU A 334 -4.90 15.01 -15.16
CA GLU A 334 -3.63 15.53 -15.67
C GLU A 334 -2.63 15.90 -14.56
N GLN A 335 -3.11 16.54 -13.49
CA GLN A 335 -2.24 16.92 -12.36
C GLN A 335 -1.75 15.70 -11.57
N MET A 336 -2.58 14.67 -11.41
CA MET A 336 -2.16 13.42 -10.77
C MET A 336 -1.17 12.62 -11.62
N THR A 337 -1.41 12.50 -12.92
CA THR A 337 -0.50 11.79 -13.83
C THR A 337 0.78 12.57 -14.08
N GLY A 338 0.73 13.90 -14.06
CA GLY A 338 1.90 14.78 -14.05
C GLY A 338 2.82 14.52 -12.85
N LEU A 339 2.27 14.53 -11.63
CA LEU A 339 3.04 14.22 -10.42
C LEU A 339 3.62 12.79 -10.45
N LEU A 340 2.85 11.83 -10.95
CA LEU A 340 3.32 10.45 -11.07
C LEU A 340 4.43 10.28 -12.12
N ARG A 341 4.34 11.02 -13.24
CA ARG A 341 5.41 11.08 -14.24
C ARG A 341 6.67 11.74 -13.68
N GLU A 342 6.54 12.87 -12.99
CA GLU A 342 7.65 13.56 -12.31
C GLU A 342 8.36 12.62 -11.32
N PHE A 343 7.58 11.91 -10.49
CA PHE A 343 8.12 10.89 -9.61
C PHE A 343 8.85 9.79 -10.39
N ALA A 344 8.18 9.14 -11.35
CA ALA A 344 8.67 7.95 -12.03
C ALA A 344 9.88 8.22 -12.94
N ASP A 345 9.86 9.29 -13.73
CA ASP A 345 11.00 9.67 -14.57
C ASP A 345 12.18 10.19 -13.72
N GLY A 346 11.88 10.88 -12.61
CA GLY A 346 12.89 11.39 -11.67
C GLY A 346 13.69 10.33 -10.93
N ILE A 347 13.22 9.07 -10.85
CA ILE A 347 13.99 7.94 -10.29
C ILE A 347 15.30 7.72 -11.06
N ARG A 348 15.33 8.04 -12.36
CA ARG A 348 16.52 7.83 -13.21
C ARG A 348 17.61 8.89 -13.02
N ASP A 349 17.29 10.05 -12.44
CA ASP A 349 18.29 11.09 -12.19
C ASP A 349 19.13 10.70 -10.95
N PRO A 350 20.45 10.50 -11.10
CA PRO A 350 21.29 10.06 -9.98
C PRO A 350 21.48 11.14 -8.90
N SER A 351 21.14 12.40 -9.19
CA SER A 351 21.18 13.49 -8.20
C SER A 351 19.97 13.53 -7.27
N ASN A 352 18.87 12.87 -7.65
CA ASN A 352 17.72 12.69 -6.77
C ASN A 352 18.03 11.61 -5.72
N GLU A 353 17.71 11.85 -4.45
CA GLU A 353 17.95 10.87 -3.37
C GLU A 353 16.71 10.64 -2.50
N LEU A 354 15.93 11.70 -2.25
CA LEU A 354 14.76 11.64 -1.37
C LEU A 354 13.57 12.35 -2.03
N TRP A 355 12.43 11.65 -2.12
CA TRP A 355 11.14 12.28 -2.44
C TRP A 355 10.53 12.85 -1.17
N LEU A 356 10.16 14.13 -1.20
CA LEU A 356 9.44 14.82 -0.14
C LEU A 356 8.03 15.24 -0.60
N PRO A 357 6.97 14.97 0.18
CA PRO A 357 5.55 15.22 -0.16
C PRO A 357 5.14 16.58 -0.74
N SER A 358 5.90 17.63 -0.43
CA SER A 358 5.63 19.02 -0.85
C SER A 358 6.71 19.62 -1.74
N ALA A 359 7.80 18.90 -2.02
CA ALA A 359 8.96 19.40 -2.77
C ALA A 359 9.40 18.49 -3.94
N GLY A 360 8.77 17.33 -4.11
CA GLY A 360 9.16 16.35 -5.12
C GLY A 360 10.50 15.69 -4.78
N TRP A 361 11.29 15.33 -5.80
CA TRP A 361 12.63 14.81 -5.58
C TRP A 361 13.60 15.91 -5.11
N GLN A 362 14.48 15.55 -4.17
CA GLN A 362 15.51 16.41 -3.60
C GLN A 362 16.85 15.66 -3.59
N GLN A 363 17.95 16.43 -3.65
CA GLN A 363 19.30 15.94 -3.36
C GLN A 363 19.43 15.63 -1.85
N SER A 364 20.35 14.76 -1.44
CA SER A 364 20.55 14.56 0.00
C SER A 364 21.16 15.80 0.64
N PRO A 365 20.70 16.22 1.83
CA PRO A 365 21.34 17.28 2.62
C PRO A 365 22.83 17.01 2.89
N ARG A 366 23.25 15.73 2.87
CA ARG A 366 24.66 15.33 2.98
C ARG A 366 25.43 15.60 1.70
N GLN A 367 24.82 15.36 0.54
CA GLN A 367 25.41 15.65 -0.77
C GLN A 367 25.48 17.16 -0.99
N GLU A 368 24.43 17.91 -0.64
CA GLU A 368 24.43 19.37 -0.63
C GLU A 368 25.53 19.95 0.28
N ALA A 369 25.69 19.41 1.49
CA ALA A 369 26.76 19.82 2.39
C ALA A 369 28.16 19.50 1.83
N VAL A 370 28.34 18.34 1.17
CA VAL A 370 29.59 17.97 0.50
C VAL A 370 29.87 18.86 -0.71
N ASP A 371 28.86 19.22 -1.49
CA ASP A 371 28.99 20.13 -2.64
C ASP A 371 29.23 21.58 -2.20
N GLN A 372 28.60 22.04 -1.12
CA GLN A 372 28.87 23.35 -0.51
C GLN A 372 30.29 23.42 0.05
N LEU A 373 30.76 22.37 0.76
CA LEU A 373 32.16 22.25 1.19
C LEU A 373 33.09 22.19 -0.02
N GLY A 374 32.76 21.39 -1.04
CA GLY A 374 33.53 21.27 -2.28
C GLY A 374 33.70 22.62 -2.98
N ARG A 375 32.63 23.42 -3.08
CA ARG A 375 32.66 24.79 -3.61
C ARG A 375 33.47 25.74 -2.73
N ALA A 376 33.36 25.63 -1.39
CA ALA A 376 34.16 26.41 -0.45
C ALA A 376 35.67 26.06 -0.47
N PHE A 377 36.04 24.88 -0.98
CA PHE A 377 37.42 24.44 -1.17
C PHE A 377 37.92 24.53 -2.63
N VAL A 378 37.15 25.11 -3.56
CA VAL A 378 37.70 25.52 -4.87
C VAL A 378 38.57 26.76 -4.65
N PRO A 379 39.87 26.74 -4.96
CA PRO A 379 40.69 27.95 -4.85
C PRO A 379 40.25 28.98 -5.89
N GLU A 380 39.93 30.20 -5.45
CA GLU A 380 39.78 31.36 -6.33
C GLU A 380 41.12 31.64 -7.02
N GLY A 381 41.32 31.07 -8.22
CA GLY A 381 42.60 31.16 -8.92
C GLY A 381 42.75 30.34 -10.20
N ALA A 382 41.89 29.35 -10.45
CA ALA A 382 41.91 28.56 -11.69
C ALA A 382 41.29 29.30 -12.89
N ALA A 383 41.77 30.52 -13.16
CA ALA A 383 41.44 31.26 -14.37
C ALA A 383 42.00 30.56 -15.62
N ALA A 384 41.27 30.68 -16.74
CA ALA A 384 41.49 29.97 -18.00
C ALA A 384 42.97 29.90 -18.47
N GLY A 385 43.50 28.68 -18.54
CA GLY A 385 44.76 28.35 -19.22
C GLY A 385 44.50 27.72 -20.60
N THR A 386 44.88 28.44 -21.65
CA THR A 386 44.82 28.11 -23.09
C THR A 386 45.11 26.65 -23.44
N PRO A 387 44.39 26.02 -24.40
CA PRO A 387 44.62 24.63 -24.79
C PRO A 387 45.97 24.43 -25.49
N LEU A 388 46.73 23.41 -25.06
CA LEU A 388 47.93 22.93 -25.75
C LEU A 388 47.69 21.56 -26.39
N ARG A 389 47.65 21.56 -27.72
CA ARG A 389 47.70 20.40 -28.61
C ARG A 389 48.44 20.83 -29.89
N PRO A 390 49.08 19.93 -30.63
CA PRO A 390 50.18 19.05 -30.23
C PRO A 390 51.44 19.28 -31.12
N SER A 391 52.63 18.79 -30.73
CA SER A 391 53.77 18.70 -31.66
C SER A 391 54.68 17.49 -31.41
N SER A 392 55.36 17.04 -32.45
CA SER A 392 55.92 15.68 -32.57
C SER A 392 57.45 15.64 -32.84
N ALA A 393 58.05 14.48 -32.54
CA ALA A 393 59.42 14.03 -32.92
C ALA A 393 60.60 14.80 -32.27
N ARG A 394 61.82 14.27 -32.08
CA ARG A 394 62.56 13.05 -32.53
C ARG A 394 63.29 12.45 -31.30
N ARG A 395 63.43 11.13 -31.07
CA ARG A 395 64.06 9.99 -31.80
C ARG A 395 65.61 9.91 -31.68
N THR A 396 66.09 8.97 -30.85
CA THR A 396 67.30 8.09 -30.99
C THR A 396 67.23 7.01 -29.87
N THR A 397 66.99 5.70 -30.13
CA THR A 397 67.97 4.61 -30.40
C THR A 397 69.02 4.40 -29.30
N ALA A 398 69.28 3.21 -28.71
CA ALA A 398 68.76 1.84 -28.85
C ALA A 398 69.12 1.02 -27.54
N ALA A 399 69.09 -0.32 -27.37
CA ALA A 399 68.91 -1.48 -28.26
C ALA A 399 68.50 -2.79 -27.51
N ARG A 400 67.83 -3.71 -28.23
CA ARG A 400 67.84 -5.21 -28.19
C ARG A 400 67.61 -6.01 -26.88
N GLY A 401 66.65 -6.94 -26.96
CA GLY A 401 66.45 -8.09 -26.06
C GLY A 401 65.00 -8.65 -26.19
N ALA A 402 64.61 -9.19 -27.35
CA ALA A 402 64.53 -10.64 -27.61
C ALA A 402 63.38 -11.37 -26.89
N ALA A 403 62.31 -11.71 -27.64
CA ALA A 403 61.29 -12.72 -27.29
C ALA A 403 61.77 -14.12 -27.77
N PRO A 404 61.17 -15.26 -27.33
CA PRO A 404 59.79 -15.70 -27.66
C PRO A 404 58.95 -16.00 -26.39
N ASP A 405 57.61 -15.96 -26.37
CA ASP A 405 56.59 -16.70 -27.14
C ASP A 405 56.58 -18.23 -26.90
N ILE A 406 55.73 -18.70 -25.97
CA ILE A 406 54.99 -19.98 -26.03
C ILE A 406 53.67 -19.80 -25.27
N GLY A 407 52.53 -20.09 -25.88
CA GLY A 407 51.21 -20.01 -25.25
C GLY A 407 50.76 -21.29 -24.53
N ARG A 408 49.66 -21.17 -23.78
CA ARG A 408 48.67 -22.21 -23.48
C ARG A 408 47.34 -21.59 -23.09
#